data_AF-A0A8J2TNY6-F1
#
_entry.id   AF-A0A8J2TNY6-F1
#
_cell.length_a   1.000
_cell.length_b   1.000
_cell.length_c   1.000
_cell.angle_alpha   90.00
_cell.angle_beta   90.00
_cell.angle_gamma   90.00
#
_symmetry.space_group_name_H-M   'P 1'
#
loop_
_entity.id
_entity.type
_entity.pdbx_description
1 polymer ?
#
loop_
_entity_poly.entity_id
_entity_poly.type
_entity_poly.pdbx_seq_one_letter_code
_entity_poly.pdbx_strand_id
1 'polypeptide(L)'
;METDYKLFYTSYLKEFHLVKAINLKKAIAESDQLDIEIKKFELYNNLTKNTKFILQADLRQNYFHSIETFFEFFFAFLPNNDNIPDNTLILKKLVKSDWRKNYKRIEDIASEKLKLNFLDRIIEFNGNKISIGHYMFYLGVFSKEKFPEEIFKSIEKSIDAVKYGIIEIAKDFSNRDEYNAYKHALRIFPSFEAIYLLDAETKEVGMKWDISNSLSFQTYDEKKNKTSIKTKLFDSERDFRMTHFCSNMIYNIISFREIVFCNNSKKREENEKIAIKIFDKESIDKCREYNIEIQNIEFTTELIKKGYS
;
A
#
# COMPACT_ATOMS: atom_id res chain seq x y z
N MET A 1 -13.86 -9.85 27.19
CA MET A 1 -13.41 -8.48 27.48
C MET A 1 -13.26 -7.79 26.13
N GLU A 2 -14.11 -6.82 25.81
CA GLU A 2 -13.97 -6.04 24.56
C GLU A 2 -12.84 -5.03 24.78
N THR A 3 -11.88 -4.97 23.85
CA THR A 3 -10.79 -3.99 23.91
C THR A 3 -11.39 -2.58 23.87
N ASP A 4 -11.04 -1.73 24.83
CA ASP A 4 -11.45 -0.32 24.87
C ASP A 4 -10.90 0.43 23.64
N TYR A 5 -11.71 1.29 23.02
CA TYR A 5 -11.26 2.12 21.90
C TYR A 5 -10.09 3.02 22.29
N LYS A 6 -10.00 3.44 23.56
CA LYS A 6 -8.86 4.21 24.04
C LYS A 6 -7.58 3.40 23.94
N LEU A 7 -7.61 2.15 24.40
CA LEU A 7 -6.49 1.22 24.30
C LEU A 7 -6.10 0.99 22.83
N PHE A 8 -7.08 0.85 21.93
CA PHE A 8 -6.80 0.77 20.49
C PHE A 8 -6.02 1.98 19.98
N TYR A 9 -6.50 3.21 20.18
CA TYR A 9 -5.82 4.39 19.65
C TYR A 9 -4.43 4.63 20.28
N THR A 10 -4.25 4.29 21.55
CA THR A 10 -2.96 4.51 22.26
C THR A 10 -1.93 3.42 22.01
N SER A 11 -2.35 2.23 21.61
CA SER A 11 -1.48 1.05 21.49
C SER A 11 -1.40 0.48 20.08
N TYR A 12 -2.20 0.97 19.13
CA TYR A 12 -2.06 0.62 17.73
C TYR A 12 -0.69 1.06 17.20
N LEU A 13 0.06 0.13 16.60
CA LEU A 13 1.40 0.34 16.06
C LEU A 13 1.32 1.02 14.69
N LYS A 14 1.15 2.35 14.69
CA LYS A 14 0.98 3.17 13.47
C LYS A 14 2.18 3.08 12.52
N GLU A 15 3.35 2.85 13.10
CA GLU A 15 4.64 2.76 12.45
C GLU A 15 4.97 1.33 11.95
N PHE A 16 4.13 0.33 12.22
CA PHE A 16 4.43 -1.09 11.96
C PHE A 16 4.95 -1.35 10.55
N HIS A 17 4.22 -0.90 9.52
CA HIS A 17 4.60 -1.13 8.13
C HIS A 17 5.87 -0.37 7.74
N LEU A 18 6.08 0.85 8.26
CA LEU A 18 7.25 1.65 7.97
C LEU A 18 8.51 1.07 8.62
N VAL A 19 8.44 0.68 9.90
CA VAL A 19 9.56 0.03 10.60
C VAL A 19 9.94 -1.26 9.88
N LYS A 20 8.95 -2.08 9.49
CA LYS A 20 9.21 -3.29 8.69
C LYS A 20 9.87 -2.96 7.35
N ALA A 21 9.41 -1.93 6.64
CA ALA A 21 9.99 -1.51 5.36
C ALA A 21 11.44 -1.02 5.49
N ILE A 22 11.75 -0.25 6.55
CA ILE A 22 13.12 0.22 6.84
C ILE A 22 14.05 -0.97 7.08
N ASN A 23 13.63 -1.94 7.91
CA ASN A 23 14.42 -3.12 8.21
C ASN A 23 14.63 -4.00 6.98
N LEU A 24 13.59 -4.20 6.15
CA LEU A 24 13.70 -4.95 4.91
C LEU A 24 14.61 -4.25 3.90
N LYS A 25 14.48 -2.93 3.73
CA LYS A 25 15.37 -2.16 2.84
C LYS A 25 16.83 -2.28 3.26
N LYS A 26 17.10 -2.21 4.57
CA LYS A 26 18.46 -2.44 5.10
C LYS A 26 18.93 -3.88 4.83
N ALA A 27 18.11 -4.89 5.12
CA ALA A 27 18.46 -6.28 4.89
C ALA A 27 18.70 -6.61 3.40
N ILE A 28 17.97 -5.96 2.48
CA ILE A 28 18.20 -6.08 1.02
C ILE A 28 19.56 -5.48 0.63
N ALA A 29 19.94 -4.35 1.20
CA ALA A 29 21.24 -3.72 0.94
C ALA A 29 22.42 -4.52 1.54
N GLU A 30 22.17 -5.23 2.63
CA GLU A 30 23.16 -6.02 3.38
C GLU A 30 22.99 -7.54 3.13
N SER A 31 22.34 -7.96 2.04
CA SER A 31 21.94 -9.36 1.82
C SER A 31 23.11 -10.34 1.85
N ASP A 32 24.28 -9.94 1.34
CA ASP A 32 25.47 -10.79 1.31
C ASP A 32 25.99 -11.13 2.71
N GLN A 33 25.82 -10.21 3.67
CA GLN A 33 26.19 -10.46 5.07
C GLN A 33 25.17 -11.37 5.75
N LEU A 34 23.88 -11.16 5.46
CA LEU A 34 22.82 -12.01 5.97
C LEU A 34 22.98 -13.46 5.49
N ASP A 35 23.44 -13.65 4.25
CA ASP A 35 23.75 -14.97 3.69
C ASP A 35 24.82 -15.71 4.48
N ILE A 36 25.84 -15.01 5.01
CA ILE A 36 26.87 -15.63 5.86
C ILE A 36 26.23 -16.21 7.13
N GLU A 37 25.28 -15.51 7.73
CA GLU A 37 24.57 -16.00 8.92
C GLU A 37 23.61 -17.15 8.57
N ILE A 38 22.86 -17.04 7.48
CA ILE A 38 21.92 -18.08 7.01
C ILE A 38 22.67 -19.39 6.71
N LYS A 39 23.86 -19.33 6.10
CA LYS A 39 24.70 -20.49 5.81
C LYS A 39 24.99 -21.36 7.03
N LYS A 40 25.06 -20.77 8.23
CA LYS A 40 25.29 -21.52 9.48
C LYS A 40 24.14 -22.49 9.80
N PHE A 41 22.96 -22.26 9.22
CA PHE A 41 21.76 -23.07 9.41
C PHE A 41 21.43 -23.95 8.18
N GLU A 42 22.28 -23.96 7.14
CA GLU A 42 22.10 -24.81 5.97
C GLU A 42 22.44 -26.28 6.32
N LEU A 43 21.45 -27.17 6.27
CA LEU A 43 21.65 -28.60 6.48
C LEU A 43 21.99 -29.34 5.18
N TYR A 44 21.24 -29.07 4.10
CA TYR A 44 21.39 -29.76 2.79
C TYR A 44 21.03 -28.91 1.56
N ASN A 45 20.38 -27.77 1.74
CA ASN A 45 19.91 -26.88 0.67
C ASN A 45 20.67 -25.56 0.70
N ASN A 46 20.89 -24.96 -0.47
CA ASN A 46 21.41 -23.61 -0.61
C ASN A 46 20.28 -22.59 -0.33
N LEU A 47 20.05 -22.32 0.96
CA LEU A 47 19.08 -21.35 1.46
C LEU A 47 19.43 -19.94 0.98
N THR A 48 20.73 -19.64 0.83
CA THR A 48 21.22 -18.31 0.45
C THR A 48 20.94 -17.90 -0.98
N LYS A 49 20.74 -18.87 -1.90
CA LYS A 49 20.50 -18.59 -3.32
C LYS A 49 19.39 -17.56 -3.58
N ASN A 50 18.35 -17.55 -2.75
CA ASN A 50 17.16 -16.73 -2.95
C ASN A 50 16.94 -15.68 -1.85
N THR A 51 17.88 -15.45 -0.93
CA THR A 51 17.68 -14.54 0.21
C THR A 51 17.24 -13.15 -0.22
N LYS A 52 17.99 -12.51 -1.12
CA LYS A 52 17.67 -11.16 -1.60
C LYS A 52 16.29 -11.10 -2.23
N PHE A 53 15.96 -12.08 -3.08
CA PHE A 53 14.66 -12.21 -3.72
C PHE A 53 13.52 -12.33 -2.69
N ILE A 54 13.71 -13.16 -1.65
CA ILE A 54 12.72 -13.33 -0.56
C ILE A 54 12.51 -12.01 0.17
N LEU A 55 13.57 -11.28 0.50
CA LEU A 55 13.49 -9.98 1.17
C LEU A 55 12.75 -8.93 0.32
N GLN A 56 12.99 -8.93 -0.99
CA GLN A 56 12.29 -8.03 -1.93
C GLN A 56 10.81 -8.39 -2.06
N ALA A 57 10.48 -9.68 -2.12
CA ALA A 57 9.12 -10.18 -2.08
C ALA A 57 8.40 -9.75 -0.79
N ASP A 58 9.06 -9.88 0.36
CA ASP A 58 8.53 -9.47 1.66
C ASP A 58 8.31 -7.95 1.74
N LEU A 59 9.17 -7.15 1.10
CA LEU A 59 9.00 -5.69 1.03
C LEU A 59 7.78 -5.33 0.18
N ARG A 60 7.63 -5.96 -0.99
CA ARG A 60 6.45 -5.79 -1.85
C ARG A 60 5.16 -6.23 -1.15
N GLN A 61 5.20 -7.35 -0.44
CA GLN A 61 4.06 -7.81 0.35
C GLN A 61 3.73 -6.85 1.50
N ASN A 62 4.74 -6.32 2.20
CA ASN A 62 4.53 -5.32 3.24
C ASN A 62 3.90 -4.04 2.69
N TYR A 63 4.29 -3.62 1.49
CA TYR A 63 3.64 -2.50 0.80
C TYR A 63 2.14 -2.79 0.58
N PHE A 64 1.79 -3.97 0.03
CA PHE A 64 0.39 -4.35 -0.14
C PHE A 64 -0.40 -4.41 1.17
N HIS A 65 0.18 -4.98 2.25
CA HIS A 65 -0.45 -4.95 3.57
C HIS A 65 -0.66 -3.53 4.10
N SER A 66 0.26 -2.61 3.80
CA SER A 66 0.11 -1.20 4.17
C SER A 66 -1.05 -0.53 3.41
N ILE A 67 -1.25 -0.86 2.12
CA ILE A 67 -2.38 -0.36 1.34
C ILE A 67 -3.71 -0.91 1.89
N GLU A 68 -3.76 -2.22 2.14
CA GLU A 68 -4.95 -2.90 2.69
C GLU A 68 -5.34 -2.27 4.04
N THR A 69 -4.37 -2.14 4.94
CA THR A 69 -4.57 -1.50 6.26
C THR A 69 -5.05 -0.06 6.14
N PHE A 70 -4.48 0.70 5.20
CA PHE A 70 -4.96 2.06 4.90
C PHE A 70 -6.44 2.06 4.49
N PHE A 71 -6.85 1.20 3.55
CA PHE A 71 -8.23 1.17 3.08
C PHE A 71 -9.22 0.69 4.13
N GLU A 72 -8.83 -0.27 4.99
CA GLU A 72 -9.63 -0.69 6.13
C GLU A 72 -9.95 0.50 7.06
N PHE A 73 -8.95 1.31 7.40
CA PHE A 73 -9.19 2.52 8.18
C PHE A 73 -9.97 3.58 7.41
N PHE A 74 -9.60 3.84 6.16
CA PHE A 74 -10.25 4.83 5.32
C PHE A 74 -11.76 4.57 5.24
N PHE A 75 -12.16 3.32 5.04
CA PHE A 75 -13.57 2.95 4.99
C PHE A 75 -14.25 2.89 6.35
N ALA A 76 -13.56 2.49 7.42
CA ALA A 76 -14.13 2.44 8.77
C ALA A 76 -14.44 3.83 9.35
N PHE A 77 -13.63 4.83 8.97
CA PHE A 77 -13.79 6.22 9.39
C PHE A 77 -14.54 7.11 8.40
N LEU A 78 -14.92 6.58 7.23
CA LEU A 78 -15.68 7.36 6.26
C LEU A 78 -17.10 7.65 6.79
N PRO A 79 -17.55 8.93 6.79
CA PRO A 79 -18.93 9.28 7.09
C PRO A 79 -19.92 8.60 6.13
N ASN A 80 -21.07 8.20 6.67
CA ASN A 80 -22.15 7.60 5.88
C ASN A 80 -23.34 8.56 5.83
N ASN A 81 -23.70 9.05 4.65
CA ASN A 81 -24.74 10.08 4.47
C ASN A 81 -24.52 11.29 5.42
N ASP A 82 -23.30 11.83 5.42
CA ASP A 82 -22.83 12.93 6.29
C ASP A 82 -22.83 12.65 7.79
N ASN A 83 -23.27 11.46 8.22
CA ASN A 83 -23.17 11.05 9.62
C ASN A 83 -21.75 10.60 9.96
N ILE A 84 -21.16 11.34 10.90
CA ILE A 84 -19.81 11.07 11.40
C ILE A 84 -19.82 9.73 12.14
N PRO A 85 -18.87 8.83 11.82
CA PRO A 85 -18.82 7.54 12.48
C PRO A 85 -18.52 7.70 13.96
N ASP A 86 -19.20 6.93 14.80
CA ASP A 86 -18.79 6.76 16.19
C ASP A 86 -17.37 6.17 16.24
N ASN A 87 -16.43 6.97 16.72
CA ASN A 87 -15.01 6.62 16.83
C ASN A 87 -14.74 5.69 18.02
N THR A 88 -15.68 5.54 18.95
CA THR A 88 -15.60 4.59 20.08
C THR A 88 -15.91 3.16 19.64
N LEU A 89 -16.58 2.98 18.50
CA LEU A 89 -16.94 1.68 17.93
C LEU A 89 -15.97 1.20 16.83
N ILE A 90 -14.78 1.80 16.74
CA ILE A 90 -13.84 1.52 15.65
C ILE A 90 -13.45 0.05 15.56
N LEU A 91 -13.10 -0.59 16.68
CA LEU A 91 -12.70 -2.00 16.71
C LEU A 91 -13.81 -2.90 16.18
N LYS A 92 -15.06 -2.64 16.60
CA LYS A 92 -16.23 -3.37 16.12
C LYS A 92 -16.43 -3.19 14.62
N LYS A 93 -16.11 -2.03 14.06
CA LYS A 93 -16.18 -1.78 12.61
C LYS A 93 -15.09 -2.53 11.86
N LEU A 94 -13.84 -2.49 12.33
CA LEU A 94 -12.72 -3.20 11.72
C LEU A 94 -12.95 -4.72 11.74
N VAL A 95 -13.41 -5.28 12.86
CA VAL A 95 -13.67 -6.72 12.97
C VAL A 95 -14.86 -7.16 12.10
N LYS A 96 -15.86 -6.30 11.93
CA LYS A 96 -17.01 -6.57 11.05
C LYS A 96 -16.79 -6.16 9.60
N SER A 97 -15.58 -5.74 9.26
CA SER A 97 -15.25 -5.28 7.92
C SER A 97 -15.42 -6.42 6.92
N ASP A 98 -16.15 -6.15 5.85
CA ASP A 98 -16.39 -7.11 4.78
C ASP A 98 -15.34 -6.91 3.70
N TRP A 99 -14.30 -7.75 3.73
CA TRP A 99 -13.18 -7.69 2.80
C TRP A 99 -13.63 -7.71 1.34
N ARG A 100 -14.71 -8.42 0.98
CA ARG A 100 -15.20 -8.49 -0.41
C ARG A 100 -15.73 -7.13 -0.84
N LYS A 101 -16.51 -6.47 0.03
CA LYS A 101 -17.03 -5.13 -0.24
C LYS A 101 -15.92 -4.11 -0.30
N ASN A 102 -14.94 -4.18 0.60
CA ASN A 102 -13.81 -3.25 0.59
C ASN A 102 -12.99 -3.40 -0.69
N TYR A 103 -12.67 -4.64 -1.10
CA TYR A 103 -11.98 -4.85 -2.37
C TYR A 103 -12.76 -4.33 -3.56
N LYS A 104 -14.08 -4.56 -3.59
CA LYS A 104 -14.90 -4.02 -4.66
C LYS A 104 -14.85 -2.49 -4.71
N ARG A 105 -14.88 -1.84 -3.55
CA ARG A 105 -14.74 -0.37 -3.46
C ARG A 105 -13.36 0.10 -3.90
N ILE A 106 -12.29 -0.62 -3.59
CA ILE A 106 -10.93 -0.28 -4.05
C ILE A 106 -10.85 -0.40 -5.58
N GLU A 107 -11.40 -1.47 -6.18
CA GLU A 107 -11.51 -1.61 -7.64
C GLU A 107 -12.30 -0.46 -8.27
N ASP A 108 -13.41 -0.06 -7.64
CA ASP A 108 -14.23 1.04 -8.14
C ASP A 108 -13.50 2.39 -8.02
N ILE A 109 -12.64 2.59 -7.00
CA ILE A 109 -11.74 3.76 -6.91
C ILE A 109 -10.67 3.69 -8.02
N ALA A 110 -10.02 2.54 -8.19
CA ALA A 110 -8.95 2.34 -9.16
C ALA A 110 -9.41 2.56 -10.61
N SER A 111 -10.66 2.18 -10.90
CA SER A 111 -11.32 2.37 -12.20
C SER A 111 -12.12 3.68 -12.29
N GLU A 112 -12.00 4.55 -11.29
CA GLU A 112 -12.68 5.85 -11.19
C GLU A 112 -14.23 5.81 -11.24
N LYS A 113 -14.82 4.62 -11.08
CA LYS A 113 -16.26 4.44 -10.89
C LYS A 113 -16.74 5.05 -9.58
N LEU A 114 -15.92 4.96 -8.53
CA LEU A 114 -16.11 5.66 -7.26
C LEU A 114 -15.19 6.88 -7.21
N LYS A 115 -15.75 8.06 -7.51
CA LYS A 115 -15.01 9.33 -7.41
C LYS A 115 -14.79 9.71 -5.95
N LEU A 116 -13.60 10.25 -5.64
CA LEU A 116 -13.25 10.71 -4.29
C LEU A 116 -13.70 12.15 -3.98
N ASN A 117 -14.54 12.74 -4.83
CA ASN A 117 -15.12 14.08 -4.60
C ASN A 117 -16.03 14.14 -3.36
N PHE A 118 -16.48 12.99 -2.84
CA PHE A 118 -17.16 12.96 -1.54
C PHE A 118 -16.26 13.48 -0.40
N LEU A 119 -14.93 13.45 -0.54
CA LEU A 119 -14.03 14.03 0.45
C LEU A 119 -14.13 15.57 0.54
N ASP A 120 -14.70 16.23 -0.46
CA ASP A 120 -14.92 17.68 -0.48
C ASP A 120 -16.22 18.11 0.18
N ARG A 121 -17.12 17.16 0.44
CA ARG A 121 -18.39 17.45 1.10
C ARG A 121 -18.15 18.03 2.48
N ILE A 122 -18.89 19.07 2.82
CA ILE A 122 -18.82 19.73 4.12
C ILE A 122 -19.72 18.99 5.11
N ILE A 123 -19.17 18.73 6.29
CA ILE A 123 -19.86 18.15 7.45
C ILE A 123 -19.68 19.07 8.65
N GLU A 124 -20.59 18.94 9.62
CA GLU A 124 -20.46 19.61 10.91
C GLU A 124 -19.82 18.67 11.93
N PHE A 125 -18.68 19.06 12.49
CA PHE A 125 -18.01 18.32 13.56
C PHE A 125 -17.63 19.28 14.68
N ASN A 126 -18.13 19.01 15.89
CA ASN A 126 -17.85 19.81 17.09
C ASN A 126 -18.09 21.33 16.86
N GLY A 127 -19.22 21.68 16.24
CA GLY A 127 -19.60 23.06 15.91
C GLY A 127 -18.81 23.71 14.76
N ASN A 128 -17.91 22.98 14.10
CA ASN A 128 -17.10 23.49 12.99
C ASN A 128 -17.53 22.85 11.66
N LYS A 129 -17.59 23.66 10.61
CA LYS A 129 -17.84 23.19 9.24
C LYS A 129 -16.52 22.86 8.55
N ILE A 130 -16.28 21.58 8.30
CA ILE A 130 -15.04 21.07 7.67
C ILE A 130 -15.38 20.05 6.58
N SER A 131 -14.48 19.84 5.62
CA SER A 131 -14.67 18.79 4.63
C SER A 131 -14.50 17.40 5.23
N ILE A 132 -15.09 16.37 4.61
CA ILE A 132 -14.87 14.97 5.00
C ILE A 132 -13.37 14.63 4.94
N GLY A 133 -12.65 15.10 3.93
CA GLY A 133 -11.19 14.93 3.83
C GLY A 133 -10.43 15.53 5.01
N HIS A 134 -10.83 16.72 5.46
CA HIS A 134 -10.24 17.34 6.65
C HIS A 134 -10.51 16.48 7.88
N TYR A 135 -11.76 16.07 8.10
CA TYR A 135 -12.12 15.19 9.23
C TYR A 135 -11.34 13.85 9.20
N MET A 136 -11.12 13.28 8.02
CA MET A 136 -10.42 12.02 7.84
C MET A 136 -8.94 12.11 8.22
N PHE A 137 -8.24 13.13 7.71
CA PHE A 137 -6.77 13.20 7.72
C PHE A 137 -6.16 14.26 8.64
N TYR A 138 -6.95 15.22 9.12
CA TYR A 138 -6.49 16.39 9.87
C TYR A 138 -7.37 16.70 11.08
N LEU A 139 -7.92 15.64 11.70
CA LEU A 139 -8.78 15.79 12.87
C LEU A 139 -8.07 16.59 13.97
N GLY A 140 -8.80 17.49 14.65
CA GLY A 140 -8.21 18.37 15.65
C GLY A 140 -7.72 19.73 15.13
N VAL A 141 -7.61 19.93 13.81
CA VAL A 141 -7.17 21.20 13.19
C VAL A 141 -8.34 21.99 12.59
N PHE A 142 -9.47 22.05 13.30
CA PHE A 142 -10.74 22.56 12.75
C PHE A 142 -11.13 23.98 13.17
N SER A 143 -10.52 24.55 14.22
CA SER A 143 -10.89 25.87 14.74
C SER A 143 -10.12 27.00 14.06
N LYS A 144 -10.84 27.84 13.31
CA LYS A 144 -10.27 29.03 12.64
C LYS A 144 -9.77 30.11 13.62
N GLU A 145 -10.21 30.07 14.87
CA GLU A 145 -9.73 30.95 15.93
C GLU A 145 -8.36 30.51 16.45
N LYS A 146 -8.07 29.20 16.42
CA LYS A 146 -6.84 28.62 16.97
C LYS A 146 -5.74 28.43 15.93
N PHE A 147 -6.10 28.30 14.66
CA PHE A 147 -5.15 28.03 13.58
C PHE A 147 -5.21 29.12 12.50
N PRO A 148 -4.05 29.55 11.98
CA PRO A 148 -3.99 30.53 10.90
C PRO A 148 -4.57 29.99 9.59
N GLU A 149 -5.06 30.90 8.73
CA GLU A 149 -5.72 30.56 7.46
C GLU A 149 -4.81 29.78 6.50
N GLU A 150 -3.51 30.03 6.54
CA GLU A 150 -2.48 29.35 5.75
C GLU A 150 -2.45 27.83 5.99
N ILE A 151 -2.75 27.39 7.22
CA ILE A 151 -2.84 25.96 7.54
C ILE A 151 -4.03 25.33 6.82
N PHE A 152 -5.18 26.01 6.80
CA PHE A 152 -6.37 25.50 6.10
C PHE A 152 -6.14 25.40 4.59
N LYS A 153 -5.50 26.40 3.98
CA LYS A 153 -5.09 26.37 2.56
C LYS A 153 -4.14 25.21 2.28
N SER A 154 -3.21 24.94 3.20
CA SER A 154 -2.27 23.81 3.08
C SER A 154 -2.97 22.46 3.21
N ILE A 155 -3.94 22.34 4.14
CA ILE A 155 -4.76 21.15 4.31
C ILE A 155 -5.62 20.88 3.07
N GLU A 156 -6.22 21.91 2.47
CA GLU A 156 -7.04 21.77 1.26
C GLU A 156 -6.21 21.22 0.10
N LYS A 157 -5.05 21.84 -0.19
CA LYS A 157 -4.09 21.32 -1.18
C LYS A 157 -3.64 19.90 -0.88
N SER A 158 -3.44 19.60 0.41
CA SER A 158 -3.05 18.27 0.86
C SER A 158 -4.15 17.23 0.62
N ILE A 159 -5.42 17.57 0.84
CA ILE A 159 -6.55 16.68 0.59
C ILE A 159 -6.63 16.33 -0.91
N ASP A 160 -6.35 17.28 -1.80
CA ASP A 160 -6.26 17.00 -3.24
C ASP A 160 -5.09 16.09 -3.61
N ALA A 161 -3.93 16.26 -2.96
CA ALA A 161 -2.81 15.34 -3.10
C ALA A 161 -3.15 13.94 -2.54
N VAL A 162 -3.85 13.86 -1.42
CA VAL A 162 -4.30 12.61 -0.82
C VAL A 162 -5.28 11.88 -1.74
N LYS A 163 -6.27 12.56 -2.33
CA LYS A 163 -7.17 11.95 -3.34
C LYS A 163 -6.38 11.33 -4.48
N TYR A 164 -5.41 12.08 -5.01
CA TYR A 164 -4.52 11.59 -6.05
C TYR A 164 -3.77 10.33 -5.61
N GLY A 165 -3.12 10.37 -4.44
CA GLY A 165 -2.40 9.21 -3.92
C GLY A 165 -3.29 8.00 -3.62
N ILE A 166 -4.52 8.19 -3.14
CA ILE A 166 -5.50 7.11 -2.91
C ILE A 166 -5.83 6.38 -4.21
N ILE A 167 -6.03 7.12 -5.30
CA ILE A 167 -6.30 6.53 -6.62
C ILE A 167 -5.12 5.67 -7.07
N GLU A 168 -3.89 6.16 -6.87
CA GLU A 168 -2.68 5.46 -7.29
C GLU A 168 -2.44 4.17 -6.50
N ILE A 169 -2.59 4.19 -5.16
CA ILE A 169 -2.49 2.95 -4.38
C ILE A 169 -3.66 1.99 -4.62
N ALA A 170 -4.85 2.50 -4.98
CA ALA A 170 -5.97 1.67 -5.39
C ALA A 170 -5.64 0.93 -6.70
N LYS A 171 -5.04 1.60 -7.68
CA LYS A 171 -4.59 0.98 -8.94
C LYS A 171 -3.57 -0.13 -8.67
N ASP A 172 -2.56 0.14 -7.85
CA ASP A 172 -1.54 -0.85 -7.47
C ASP A 172 -2.14 -2.08 -6.78
N PHE A 173 -3.21 -1.92 -5.99
CA PHE A 173 -3.83 -3.01 -5.23
C PHE A 173 -5.01 -3.69 -5.94
N SER A 174 -5.57 -3.07 -6.99
CA SER A 174 -6.75 -3.58 -7.71
C SER A 174 -6.51 -4.93 -8.39
N ASN A 175 -5.29 -5.18 -8.88
CA ASN A 175 -4.90 -6.48 -9.40
C ASN A 175 -4.33 -7.37 -8.29
N ARG A 176 -5.20 -8.19 -7.70
CA ARG A 176 -4.88 -9.06 -6.57
C ARG A 176 -4.16 -10.35 -6.92
N ASP A 177 -3.95 -10.66 -8.20
CA ASP A 177 -3.23 -11.89 -8.59
C ASP A 177 -1.81 -11.89 -7.99
N GLU A 178 -1.15 -10.74 -8.06
CA GLU A 178 0.19 -10.53 -7.51
C GLU A 178 0.19 -10.68 -5.98
N TYR A 179 -0.72 -9.99 -5.29
CA TYR A 179 -0.85 -10.07 -3.83
C TYR A 179 -1.17 -11.50 -3.34
N ASN A 180 -2.08 -12.20 -4.02
CA ASN A 180 -2.43 -13.58 -3.69
C ASN A 180 -1.27 -14.56 -3.98
N ALA A 181 -0.43 -14.27 -4.98
CA ALA A 181 0.78 -15.06 -5.25
C ALA A 181 1.78 -14.95 -4.08
N TYR A 182 2.01 -13.75 -3.54
CA TYR A 182 2.86 -13.54 -2.35
C TYR A 182 2.33 -14.28 -1.12
N LYS A 183 1.02 -14.17 -0.84
CA LYS A 183 0.42 -14.78 0.35
C LYS A 183 0.67 -16.28 0.48
N HIS A 184 0.69 -16.99 -0.64
CA HIS A 184 0.83 -18.44 -0.63
C HIS A 184 2.22 -18.94 -0.91
N ALA A 185 3.14 -18.13 -1.45
CA ALA A 185 4.48 -18.51 -1.94
C ALA A 185 4.50 -19.69 -2.97
N LEU A 186 3.40 -20.42 -3.15
CA LEU A 186 3.20 -21.57 -4.02
C LEU A 186 3.16 -21.22 -5.50
N ARG A 187 2.98 -19.93 -5.83
CA ARG A 187 2.80 -19.44 -7.20
C ARG A 187 3.92 -18.50 -7.64
N ILE A 188 5.01 -18.46 -6.88
CA ILE A 188 6.13 -17.56 -7.09
C ILE A 188 7.34 -18.36 -7.52
N PHE A 189 7.88 -18.02 -8.69
CA PHE A 189 9.07 -18.65 -9.21
C PHE A 189 10.00 -17.59 -9.80
N PRO A 190 11.30 -17.57 -9.42
CA PRO A 190 12.32 -16.83 -10.15
C PRO A 190 12.66 -17.63 -11.41
N SER A 191 11.78 -17.57 -12.41
CA SER A 191 11.85 -18.46 -13.58
C SER A 191 12.74 -17.97 -14.71
N PHE A 192 13.05 -16.67 -14.75
CA PHE A 192 13.74 -16.07 -15.89
C PHE A 192 14.84 -15.11 -15.41
N GLU A 193 16.00 -15.18 -16.06
CA GLU A 193 17.14 -14.30 -15.77
C GLU A 193 17.27 -13.16 -16.78
N ALA A 194 16.92 -13.40 -18.04
CA ALA A 194 16.96 -12.38 -19.09
C ALA A 194 16.02 -12.72 -20.26
N ILE A 195 15.58 -11.69 -20.97
CA ILE A 195 14.96 -11.81 -22.29
C ILE A 195 15.93 -11.23 -23.33
N TYR A 196 16.11 -11.96 -24.41
CA TYR A 196 16.98 -11.58 -25.53
C TYR A 196 16.13 -11.41 -26.79
N LEU A 197 16.27 -10.28 -27.48
CA LEU A 197 15.88 -10.13 -28.88
C LEU A 197 17.13 -10.26 -29.74
N LEU A 198 17.08 -11.24 -30.63
CA LEU A 198 18.17 -11.62 -31.50
C LEU A 198 17.83 -11.18 -32.93
N ASP A 199 18.85 -10.74 -33.68
CA ASP A 199 18.74 -10.63 -35.12
C ASP A 199 18.47 -12.02 -35.72
N ALA A 200 17.53 -12.11 -36.66
CA ALA A 200 17.09 -13.39 -37.19
C ALA A 200 18.15 -14.09 -38.07
N GLU A 201 19.01 -13.32 -38.73
CA GLU A 201 20.01 -13.83 -39.67
C GLU A 201 21.37 -14.04 -38.99
N THR A 202 21.85 -13.06 -38.23
CA THR A 202 23.16 -13.12 -37.58
C THR A 202 23.14 -13.81 -36.22
N LYS A 203 21.95 -13.94 -35.60
CA LYS A 203 21.75 -14.39 -34.21
C LYS A 203 22.46 -13.52 -33.17
N GLU A 204 22.90 -12.31 -33.55
CA GLU A 204 23.49 -11.37 -32.61
C GLU A 204 22.41 -10.76 -31.71
N VAL A 205 22.76 -10.49 -30.45
CA VAL A 205 21.85 -9.88 -29.48
C VAL A 205 21.69 -8.40 -29.82
N GLY A 206 20.54 -8.03 -30.38
CA GLY A 206 20.18 -6.64 -30.63
C GLY A 206 19.68 -5.93 -29.38
N MET A 207 19.00 -6.66 -28.49
CA MET A 207 18.51 -6.12 -27.21
C MET A 207 18.48 -7.20 -26.14
N LYS A 208 18.86 -6.82 -24.91
CA LYS A 208 18.83 -7.68 -23.72
C LYS A 208 18.12 -6.95 -22.60
N TRP A 209 17.16 -7.61 -21.97
CA TRP A 209 16.58 -7.16 -20.72
C TRP A 209 16.96 -8.11 -19.59
N ASP A 210 17.54 -7.56 -18.54
CA ASP A 210 17.80 -8.31 -17.30
C ASP A 210 16.51 -8.39 -16.49
N ILE A 211 16.05 -9.61 -16.25
CA ILE A 211 14.86 -9.90 -15.44
C ILE A 211 15.19 -10.86 -14.28
N SER A 212 16.46 -11.00 -13.93
CA SER A 212 16.92 -11.83 -12.80
C SER A 212 16.30 -11.39 -11.47
N ASN A 213 15.96 -10.11 -11.36
CA ASN A 213 15.26 -9.51 -10.23
C ASN A 213 13.73 -9.49 -10.41
N SER A 214 13.15 -10.54 -11.00
CA SER A 214 11.72 -10.61 -11.30
C SER A 214 11.00 -11.79 -10.68
N LEU A 215 9.74 -11.56 -10.37
CA LEU A 215 8.77 -12.52 -9.89
C LEU A 215 7.90 -12.99 -11.04
N SER A 216 7.80 -14.30 -11.27
CA SER A 216 6.80 -14.87 -12.18
C SER A 216 5.69 -15.57 -11.42
N PHE A 217 4.43 -15.29 -11.79
CA PHE A 217 3.26 -15.97 -11.26
C PHE A 217 2.27 -16.37 -12.35
N GLN A 218 1.60 -17.50 -12.14
CA GLN A 218 0.63 -18.05 -13.07
C GLN A 218 -0.79 -17.62 -12.72
N THR A 219 -1.54 -17.28 -13.76
CA THR A 219 -2.97 -16.95 -13.69
C THR A 219 -3.73 -17.78 -14.71
N TYR A 220 -4.96 -18.16 -14.38
CA TYR A 220 -5.82 -18.94 -15.28
C TYR A 220 -7.14 -18.22 -15.45
N ASP A 221 -7.52 -17.97 -16.70
CA ASP A 221 -8.82 -17.43 -17.08
C ASP A 221 -9.73 -18.59 -17.52
N GLU A 222 -10.64 -19.01 -16.63
CA GLU A 222 -11.62 -20.07 -16.89
C GLU A 222 -12.51 -19.77 -18.10
N LYS A 223 -12.86 -18.48 -18.34
CA LYS A 223 -13.75 -18.10 -19.44
C LYS A 223 -13.06 -18.22 -20.79
N LYS A 224 -11.76 -17.94 -20.83
CA LYS A 224 -10.95 -17.99 -22.06
C LYS A 224 -10.14 -19.27 -22.19
N ASN A 225 -10.21 -20.18 -21.22
CA ASN A 225 -9.39 -21.39 -21.15
C ASN A 225 -7.89 -21.08 -21.40
N LYS A 226 -7.43 -20.00 -20.75
CA LYS A 226 -6.14 -19.35 -21.04
C LYS A 226 -5.27 -19.33 -19.80
N THR A 227 -4.04 -19.82 -19.92
CA THR A 227 -3.02 -19.70 -18.88
C THR A 227 -2.07 -18.56 -19.23
N SER A 228 -1.81 -17.67 -18.27
CA SER A 228 -0.91 -16.54 -18.44
C SER A 228 0.16 -16.55 -17.35
N ILE A 229 1.42 -16.44 -17.75
CA ILE A 229 2.57 -16.21 -16.87
C ILE A 229 2.85 -14.73 -16.87
N LYS A 230 2.67 -14.08 -15.72
CA LYS A 230 2.99 -12.67 -15.52
C LYS A 230 4.30 -12.57 -14.76
N THR A 231 5.27 -11.87 -15.35
CA THR A 231 6.57 -11.60 -14.76
C THR A 231 6.68 -10.13 -14.43
N LYS A 232 7.02 -9.81 -13.17
CA LYS A 232 7.17 -8.45 -12.67
C LYS A 232 8.50 -8.25 -11.99
N LEU A 233 9.21 -7.19 -12.33
CA LEU A 233 10.47 -6.84 -11.67
C LEU A 233 10.19 -6.19 -10.32
N PHE A 234 11.05 -6.49 -9.34
CA PHE A 234 11.03 -5.80 -8.06
C PHE A 234 11.60 -4.39 -8.19
N ASP A 235 10.86 -3.41 -7.68
CA ASP A 235 11.33 -2.04 -7.50
C ASP A 235 11.28 -1.72 -6.00
N SER A 236 12.28 -2.20 -5.27
CA SER A 236 12.35 -2.08 -3.81
C SER A 236 12.33 -0.64 -3.34
N GLU A 237 12.88 0.30 -4.12
CA GLU A 237 12.86 1.71 -3.76
C GLU A 237 11.45 2.31 -3.91
N ARG A 238 10.75 2.00 -5.00
CA ARG A 238 9.34 2.39 -5.15
C ARG A 238 8.48 1.78 -4.06
N ASP A 239 8.61 0.48 -3.79
CA ASP A 239 7.82 -0.21 -2.75
C ASP A 239 8.07 0.40 -1.36
N PHE A 240 9.32 0.74 -1.04
CA PHE A 240 9.67 1.45 0.18
C PHE A 240 9.03 2.85 0.24
N ARG A 241 9.20 3.66 -0.81
CA ARG A 241 8.65 5.03 -0.89
C ARG A 241 7.12 5.03 -0.77
N MET A 242 6.46 4.11 -1.47
CA MET A 242 5.00 3.98 -1.42
C MET A 242 4.49 3.41 -0.08
N THR A 243 5.24 2.53 0.57
CA THR A 243 4.94 2.09 1.95
C THR A 243 5.04 3.25 2.93
N HIS A 244 6.05 4.10 2.77
CA HIS A 244 6.20 5.29 3.59
C HIS A 244 5.05 6.29 3.39
N PHE A 245 4.62 6.50 2.14
CA PHE A 245 3.43 7.30 1.83
C PHE A 245 2.17 6.74 2.51
N CYS A 246 1.89 5.44 2.37
CA CYS A 246 0.72 4.80 3.01
C CYS A 246 0.77 4.89 4.54
N SER A 247 1.95 4.64 5.13
CA SER A 247 2.16 4.71 6.58
C SER A 247 1.89 6.12 7.12
N ASN A 248 2.29 7.16 6.39
CA ASN A 248 1.99 8.55 6.76
C ASN A 248 0.48 8.87 6.71
N MET A 249 -0.26 8.33 5.74
CA MET A 249 -1.72 8.47 5.70
C MET A 249 -2.38 7.78 6.90
N ILE A 250 -1.96 6.55 7.23
CA ILE A 250 -2.43 5.81 8.41
C ILE A 250 -2.11 6.61 9.68
N TYR A 251 -0.89 7.14 9.80
CA TYR A 251 -0.49 7.95 10.94
C TYR A 251 -1.42 9.16 11.13
N ASN A 252 -1.69 9.93 10.08
CA ASN A 252 -2.61 11.07 10.15
C ASN A 252 -4.04 10.63 10.57
N ILE A 253 -4.56 9.52 10.04
CA ILE A 253 -5.88 9.01 10.42
C ILE A 253 -5.92 8.65 11.92
N ILE A 254 -4.92 7.93 12.43
CA ILE A 254 -4.97 7.36 13.79
C ILE A 254 -4.48 8.34 14.85
N SER A 255 -3.35 9.04 14.63
CA SER A 255 -2.73 9.90 15.64
C SER A 255 -3.64 11.05 16.06
N PHE A 256 -4.30 11.70 15.11
CA PHE A 256 -5.23 12.77 15.45
C PHE A 256 -6.48 12.28 16.20
N ARG A 257 -6.91 11.05 15.95
CA ARG A 257 -7.99 10.42 16.72
C ARG A 257 -7.54 10.07 18.13
N GLU A 258 -6.33 9.58 18.33
CA GLU A 258 -5.75 9.40 19.67
C GLU A 258 -5.75 10.73 20.43
N ILE A 259 -5.34 11.82 19.79
CA ILE A 259 -5.33 13.16 20.39
C ILE A 259 -6.73 13.59 20.83
N VAL A 260 -7.70 13.48 19.94
CA VAL A 260 -9.06 13.99 20.19
C VAL A 260 -9.85 13.11 21.16
N PHE A 261 -9.71 11.78 21.08
CA PHE A 261 -10.54 10.84 21.84
C PHE A 261 -9.86 10.24 23.09
N CYS A 262 -8.53 10.36 23.21
CA CYS A 262 -7.76 9.81 24.32
C CYS A 262 -7.06 10.86 25.17
N ASN A 263 -7.37 12.15 25.02
CA ASN A 263 -6.71 13.28 25.70
C ASN A 263 -6.63 13.17 27.25
N ASN A 264 -7.36 12.25 27.89
CA ASN A 264 -7.31 11.99 29.32
C ASN A 264 -6.41 10.79 29.73
N SER A 265 -5.85 10.00 28.81
CA SER A 265 -5.11 8.77 29.14
C SER A 265 -3.59 8.95 29.27
N LYS A 266 -3.02 10.03 28.73
CA LYS A 266 -1.61 10.42 28.91
C LYS A 266 -1.55 11.89 29.34
N LYS A 267 -0.92 12.18 30.48
CA LYS A 267 -0.52 13.56 30.82
C LYS A 267 0.48 14.00 29.75
N ARG A 268 0.02 14.78 28.79
CA ARG A 268 0.90 15.38 27.78
C ARG A 268 1.76 16.43 28.44
N GLU A 269 3.04 16.45 28.09
CA GLU A 269 3.92 17.52 28.52
C GLU A 269 3.46 18.83 27.87
N GLU A 270 3.59 19.94 28.58
CA GLU A 270 3.13 21.26 28.14
C GLU A 270 3.78 21.71 26.81
N ASN A 271 4.92 21.10 26.45
CA ASN A 271 5.68 21.36 25.22
C ASN A 271 5.61 20.21 24.19
N GLU A 272 4.73 19.23 24.35
CA GLU A 272 4.61 18.13 23.40
C GLU A 272 4.14 18.65 22.03
N LYS A 273 5.03 18.54 21.02
CA LYS A 273 4.75 18.95 19.65
C LYS A 273 4.18 17.79 18.86
N ILE A 274 3.06 18.01 18.19
CA ILE A 274 2.43 17.04 17.30
C ILE A 274 2.83 17.36 15.87
N ALA A 275 3.45 16.39 15.20
CA ALA A 275 3.77 16.52 13.78
C ALA A 275 2.51 16.32 12.93
N ILE A 276 2.26 17.24 12.00
CA ILE A 276 1.21 17.12 11.00
C ILE A 276 1.87 16.83 9.66
N LYS A 277 1.54 15.69 9.03
CA LYS A 277 2.01 15.41 7.68
C LYS A 277 1.11 16.09 6.64
N ILE A 278 1.67 17.07 5.94
CA ILE A 278 1.10 17.63 4.71
C ILE A 278 1.62 16.82 3.52
N PHE A 279 0.73 16.57 2.57
CA PHE A 279 1.01 15.85 1.33
C PHE A 279 0.96 16.82 0.15
N ASP A 280 1.77 16.56 -0.84
CA ASP A 280 1.79 17.28 -2.10
C ASP A 280 1.93 16.27 -3.25
N LYS A 281 1.44 16.64 -4.43
CA LYS A 281 1.40 15.73 -5.58
C LYS A 281 2.81 15.38 -6.08
N GLU A 282 3.74 16.32 -6.03
CA GLU A 282 5.12 16.12 -6.51
C GLU A 282 5.84 15.03 -5.68
N SER A 283 5.71 15.07 -4.35
CA SER A 283 6.22 14.04 -3.46
C SER A 283 5.61 12.67 -3.76
N ILE A 284 4.31 12.61 -4.08
CA ILE A 284 3.62 11.36 -4.45
C ILE A 284 4.14 10.85 -5.79
N ASP A 285 4.35 11.73 -6.76
CA ASP A 285 4.92 11.36 -8.07
C ASP A 285 6.33 10.80 -7.93
N LYS A 286 7.18 11.42 -7.10
CA LYS A 286 8.51 10.88 -6.76
C LYS A 286 8.42 9.50 -6.12
N CYS A 287 7.40 9.22 -5.31
CA CYS A 287 7.20 7.88 -4.76
C CYS A 287 6.85 6.84 -5.84
N ARG A 288 6.24 7.25 -6.95
CA ARG A 288 5.74 6.38 -8.03
C ARG A 288 6.76 6.09 -9.11
N GLU A 289 7.80 6.91 -9.23
CA GLU A 289 8.88 6.75 -10.21
C GLU A 289 9.44 5.33 -10.18
N TYR A 290 9.49 4.70 -11.36
CA TYR A 290 10.09 3.40 -11.56
C TYR A 290 11.60 3.52 -11.73
N ASN A 291 12.34 2.69 -11.01
CA ASN A 291 13.80 2.57 -11.12
C ASN A 291 14.22 1.35 -11.94
N ILE A 292 13.31 0.82 -12.75
CA ILE A 292 13.46 -0.39 -13.56
C ILE A 292 12.97 -0.13 -14.98
N GLU A 293 13.66 -0.69 -15.97
CA GLU A 293 13.37 -0.46 -17.39
C GLU A 293 12.11 -1.18 -17.87
N ILE A 294 11.82 -2.35 -17.31
CA ILE A 294 10.62 -3.14 -17.59
C ILE A 294 9.95 -3.50 -16.28
N GLN A 295 8.65 -3.27 -16.20
CA GLN A 295 7.87 -3.60 -15.01
C GLN A 295 7.01 -4.85 -15.17
N ASN A 296 6.47 -5.09 -16.37
CA ASN A 296 5.53 -6.19 -16.62
C ASN A 296 5.84 -6.89 -17.94
N ILE A 297 5.99 -8.21 -17.89
CA ILE A 297 6.05 -9.08 -19.06
C ILE A 297 4.94 -10.12 -18.89
N GLU A 298 4.13 -10.33 -19.93
CA GLU A 298 3.04 -11.31 -19.90
C GLU A 298 3.19 -12.29 -21.06
N PHE A 299 3.42 -13.56 -20.73
CA PHE A 299 3.40 -14.66 -21.68
C PHE A 299 2.06 -15.39 -21.55
N THR A 300 1.40 -15.64 -22.67
CA THR A 300 0.10 -16.30 -22.63
C THR A 300 -0.02 -17.47 -23.58
N THR A 301 -0.62 -18.56 -23.11
CA THR A 301 -0.92 -19.75 -23.91
C THR A 301 -2.43 -19.93 -24.00
N GLU A 302 -2.92 -20.12 -25.23
CA GLU A 302 -4.34 -20.35 -25.52
C GLU A 302 -4.48 -21.75 -26.15
N LEU A 303 -5.32 -22.59 -25.54
CA LEU A 303 -5.64 -23.91 -26.08
C LEU A 303 -6.60 -23.74 -27.26
N ILE A 304 -6.08 -23.83 -28.48
CA ILE A 304 -6.90 -23.88 -29.69
C ILE A 304 -7.67 -25.20 -29.67
N LYS A 305 -9.00 -25.14 -29.50
CA LYS A 305 -9.86 -26.30 -29.74
C LYS A 305 -9.68 -26.71 -31.20
N LYS A 306 -9.06 -27.88 -31.46
CA LYS A 306 -9.13 -28.50 -32.77
C LYS A 306 -10.60 -28.72 -33.09
N GLY A 307 -11.13 -28.01 -34.07
CA GLY A 307 -12.39 -28.38 -34.69
C GLY A 307 -12.25 -29.81 -35.20
N TYR A 308 -13.15 -30.70 -34.76
CA TYR A 308 -13.31 -31.98 -35.42
C TYR A 308 -13.64 -31.68 -36.89
N SER A 309 -12.71 -32.06 -37.77
CA SER A 309 -12.87 -31.98 -39.22
C SER A 309 -13.72 -33.14 -39.71
#